data_AF-A0A962UGM2-F1
#
_entry.id   AF-A0A962UGM2-F1
#
_cell.length_a   1.000
_cell.length_b   1.000
_cell.length_c   1.000
_cell.angle_alpha   90.00
_cell.angle_beta   90.00
_cell.angle_gamma   90.00
#
_symmetry.space_group_name_H-M   'P 1'
#
loop_
_entity.id
_entity.type
_entity.pdbx_description
1 polymer ?
#
loop_
_entity_poly.entity_id
_entity_poly.type
_entity_poly.pdbx_seq_one_letter_code
_entity_poly.pdbx_strand_id
1 'polypeptide(L)'
;MTQKAPTFPGPPPFGGVGAHLRATQGGTTFPGQTRPDPPATGPAELHLIAKAGDPLVGMAADIDFVGVFTVSPTSGGKFSVSFNGKIDDFPAYECYATFNGVTKTLFTNSPPAGNTVVDLLGFAKRSVSGSVSFP
;
A
#
# COMPACT_ATOMS: atom_id res chain seq x y z
N MET A 1 -30.18 -8.60 14.27
CA MET A 1 -29.45 -7.44 14.81
C MET A 1 -28.40 -7.04 13.79
N THR A 2 -28.64 -5.99 13.02
CA THR A 2 -27.72 -5.54 11.96
C THR A 2 -26.68 -4.63 12.59
N GLN A 3 -25.43 -5.07 12.70
CA GLN A 3 -24.35 -4.19 13.17
C GLN A 3 -24.05 -3.13 12.10
N LYS A 4 -24.24 -1.87 12.48
CA LYS A 4 -23.83 -0.69 11.70
C LYS A 4 -22.30 -0.66 11.64
N ALA A 5 -21.73 -0.61 10.45
CA ALA A 5 -20.29 -0.43 10.28
C ALA A 5 -19.84 0.89 10.97
N PRO A 6 -18.72 0.88 11.71
CA PRO A 6 -18.20 2.09 12.34
C PRO A 6 -17.80 3.09 11.26
N THR A 7 -18.42 4.26 11.26
CA THR A 7 -18.02 5.41 10.45
C THR A 7 -16.81 6.04 11.12
N PHE A 8 -15.64 5.93 10.49
CA PHE A 8 -14.47 6.69 10.89
C PHE A 8 -14.68 8.17 10.51
N PRO A 9 -14.51 9.12 11.44
CA PRO A 9 -14.49 10.53 11.08
C PRO A 9 -13.35 10.78 10.09
N GLY A 10 -13.66 11.51 9.02
CA GLY A 10 -12.67 11.80 7.96
C GLY A 10 -11.40 12.45 8.54
N PRO A 11 -10.25 12.24 7.90
CA PRO A 11 -9.00 12.82 8.37
C PRO A 11 -9.08 14.35 8.32
N PRO A 12 -8.48 15.06 9.30
CA PRO A 12 -8.37 16.51 9.26
C PRO A 12 -7.56 16.95 8.03
N PRO A 13 -7.71 18.22 7.57
CA PRO A 13 -7.15 18.70 6.31
C PRO A 13 -5.61 18.78 6.25
N PHE A 14 -4.91 18.39 7.32
CA PHE A 14 -3.45 18.39 7.40
C PHE A 14 -3.00 17.11 8.12
N GLY A 15 -2.42 16.17 7.39
CA GLY A 15 -1.86 14.95 7.96
C GLY A 15 -1.90 13.78 6.98
N GLY A 16 -0.71 13.35 6.53
CA GLY A 16 -0.53 12.22 5.63
C GLY A 16 -1.26 10.98 6.14
N VAL A 17 -2.15 10.45 5.32
CA VAL A 17 -2.89 9.23 5.60
C VAL A 17 -2.03 8.02 5.23
N GLY A 18 -1.68 7.21 6.22
CA GLY A 18 -1.29 5.83 5.95
C GLY A 18 -2.45 5.13 5.23
N ALA A 19 -2.23 4.70 3.99
CA ALA A 19 -3.25 4.01 3.21
C ALA A 19 -3.39 2.56 3.71
N HIS A 20 -4.35 2.32 4.61
CA HIS A 20 -4.81 0.96 4.90
C HIS A 20 -5.90 0.57 3.91
N LEU A 21 -5.53 -0.17 2.86
CA LEU A 21 -6.50 -0.75 1.93
C LEU A 21 -6.84 -2.17 2.35
N ARG A 22 -8.10 -2.38 2.75
CA ARG A 22 -8.66 -3.71 3.02
C ARG A 22 -9.39 -4.17 1.76
N ALA A 23 -8.76 -5.06 1.01
CA ALA A 23 -9.45 -5.82 -0.03
C ALA A 23 -10.06 -7.07 0.60
N THR A 24 -11.38 -7.11 0.73
CA THR A 24 -12.10 -8.35 1.06
C THR A 24 -12.33 -9.10 -0.25
N GLN A 25 -11.93 -10.37 -0.32
CA GLN A 25 -12.22 -11.24 -1.47
C GLN A 25 -13.74 -11.41 -1.58
N GLY A 26 -14.38 -10.55 -2.38
CA GLY A 26 -15.84 -10.48 -2.47
C GLY A 26 -16.35 -9.15 -3.02
N GLY A 27 -15.81 -8.70 -4.16
CA GLY A 27 -16.30 -7.52 -4.87
C GLY A 27 -15.93 -6.19 -4.21
N THR A 28 -15.71 -5.17 -5.04
CA THR A 28 -15.63 -3.79 -4.59
C THR A 28 -17.05 -3.28 -4.32
N THR A 29 -17.55 -3.37 -3.09
CA THR A 29 -18.83 -2.73 -2.75
C THR A 29 -18.64 -1.23 -2.57
N PHE A 30 -19.01 -0.44 -3.57
CA PHE A 30 -19.39 0.96 -3.39
C PHE A 30 -20.83 1.00 -2.83
N PRO A 31 -21.16 1.93 -1.90
CA PRO A 31 -22.51 2.00 -1.33
C PRO A 31 -23.54 2.27 -2.44
N GLY A 32 -24.42 1.28 -2.69
CA GLY A 32 -25.54 1.41 -3.62
C GLY A 32 -25.50 0.52 -4.88
N GLN A 33 -24.46 -0.29 -5.10
CA GLN A 33 -24.44 -1.25 -6.21
C GLN A 33 -24.07 -2.67 -5.75
N THR A 34 -25.08 -3.53 -5.60
CA THR A 34 -24.89 -4.98 -5.62
C THR A 34 -25.00 -5.45 -7.06
N ARG A 35 -23.96 -5.24 -7.86
CA ARG A 35 -23.78 -6.02 -9.07
C ARG A 35 -22.95 -7.25 -8.71
N PRO A 36 -23.43 -8.48 -8.96
CA PRO A 36 -22.55 -9.62 -9.02
C PRO A 36 -21.64 -9.38 -10.23
N ASP A 37 -20.47 -8.82 -10.00
CA ASP A 37 -19.45 -8.83 -11.02
C ASP A 37 -19.05 -10.30 -11.24
N PRO A 38 -18.83 -10.72 -12.50
CA PRO A 38 -18.24 -12.03 -12.78
C PRO A 38 -16.99 -12.20 -11.90
N PRO A 39 -16.63 -13.43 -11.49
CA PRO A 39 -15.38 -13.63 -10.77
C PRO A 39 -14.27 -12.97 -11.57
N ALA A 40 -13.64 -11.94 -11.01
CA ALA A 40 -12.51 -11.29 -11.65
C ALA A 40 -11.43 -12.37 -11.80
N THR A 41 -11.31 -12.96 -12.99
CA THR A 41 -10.37 -14.04 -13.31
C THR A 41 -8.96 -13.50 -13.56
N GLY A 42 -8.78 -12.18 -13.49
CA GLY A 42 -7.53 -11.48 -13.68
C GLY A 42 -6.94 -10.95 -12.37
N PRO A 43 -5.69 -10.46 -12.43
CA PRO A 43 -5.06 -9.81 -11.30
C PRO A 43 -5.86 -8.56 -10.86
N ALA A 44 -5.94 -8.35 -9.55
CA ALA A 44 -6.41 -7.09 -8.97
C ALA A 44 -5.21 -6.17 -8.74
N GLU A 45 -5.30 -4.94 -9.20
CA GLU A 45 -4.24 -3.94 -9.06
C GLU A 45 -4.68 -2.76 -8.18
N LEU A 46 -3.72 -2.26 -7.41
CA LEU A 46 -3.83 -1.03 -6.65
C LEU A 46 -2.63 -0.15 -6.99
N HIS A 47 -2.91 0.99 -7.59
CA HIS A 47 -1.93 2.02 -7.90
C HIS A 47 -1.82 2.98 -6.72
N LEU A 48 -0.63 3.15 -6.18
CA LEU A 48 -0.36 3.89 -4.96
C LEU A 48 0.59 5.05 -5.25
N ILE A 49 0.16 6.25 -4.86
CA ILE A 49 0.97 7.45 -4.80
C ILE A 49 0.78 8.02 -3.41
N ALA A 50 1.86 8.08 -2.62
CA ALA A 50 1.80 8.53 -1.25
C ALA A 50 2.97 9.44 -0.93
N LYS A 51 2.67 10.46 -0.12
CA LYS A 51 3.56 11.55 0.26
C LYS A 51 3.22 11.97 1.68
N ALA A 52 4.23 12.24 2.51
CA ALA A 52 4.03 12.72 3.86
C ALA A 52 5.08 13.77 4.24
N GLY A 53 4.65 15.01 4.45
CA GLY A 53 5.50 16.10 4.94
C GLY A 53 5.51 16.21 6.47
N ASP A 54 6.52 16.90 7.00
CA ASP A 54 6.62 17.22 8.43
C ASP A 54 5.58 18.30 8.79
N PRO A 55 4.60 18.01 9.67
CA PRO A 55 3.56 18.97 10.03
C PRO A 55 4.08 20.18 10.83
N LEU A 56 5.29 20.11 11.39
CA LEU A 56 5.89 21.19 12.19
C LEU A 56 6.85 22.06 11.38
N VAL A 57 7.24 21.62 10.18
CA VAL A 57 8.22 22.31 9.34
C VAL A 57 7.67 22.43 7.92
N GLY A 58 7.01 23.54 7.63
CA GLY A 58 6.33 23.74 6.33
C GLY A 58 7.24 23.77 5.09
N MET A 59 8.56 23.82 5.28
CA MET A 59 9.57 23.76 4.21
C MET A 59 10.32 22.41 4.17
N ALA A 60 9.94 21.44 5.01
CA ALA A 60 10.53 20.11 4.96
C ALA A 60 10.11 19.38 3.69
N ALA A 61 11.01 18.56 3.17
CA ALA A 61 10.69 17.67 2.07
C ALA A 61 9.73 16.57 2.51
N ASP A 62 8.90 16.09 1.58
CA ASP A 62 8.02 14.95 1.80
C ASP A 62 8.81 13.64 1.81
N ILE A 63 8.29 12.64 2.51
CA ILE A 63 8.63 11.23 2.28
C ILE A 63 7.71 10.70 1.19
N ASP A 64 8.27 10.28 0.07
CA ASP A 64 7.55 9.79 -1.09
C ASP A 64 7.66 8.27 -1.26
N PHE A 65 6.57 7.67 -1.72
CA PHE A 65 6.57 6.32 -2.29
C PHE A 65 5.46 6.16 -3.34
N VAL A 66 5.79 5.47 -4.43
CA VAL A 66 4.89 5.23 -5.55
C VAL A 66 5.03 3.79 -6.02
N GLY A 67 3.96 3.16 -6.49
CA GLY A 67 4.04 1.82 -7.05
C GLY A 67 2.70 1.16 -7.27
N VAL A 68 2.75 -0.11 -7.67
CA VAL A 68 1.56 -0.93 -7.91
C VAL A 68 1.63 -2.17 -7.03
N PHE A 69 0.58 -2.38 -6.25
CA PHE A 69 0.28 -3.67 -5.64
C PHE A 69 -0.54 -4.51 -6.61
N THR A 70 -0.15 -5.77 -6.79
CA THR A 70 -0.86 -6.72 -7.65
C THR A 70 -1.18 -7.97 -6.84
N VAL A 71 -2.45 -8.38 -6.87
CA VAL A 71 -2.92 -9.65 -6.33
C VAL A 71 -3.32 -10.54 -7.49
N SER A 72 -2.54 -11.60 -7.74
CA SER A 72 -2.74 -12.48 -8.89
C SER A 72 -3.10 -13.89 -8.42
N PRO A 73 -4.21 -14.50 -8.92
CA PRO A 73 -4.45 -15.91 -8.71
C PRO A 73 -3.30 -16.73 -9.32
N THR A 74 -2.96 -17.83 -8.68
CA THR A 74 -1.94 -18.80 -9.13
C THR A 74 -2.57 -20.20 -9.17
N SER A 75 -1.84 -21.21 -9.66
CA SER A 75 -2.37 -22.56 -9.77
C SER A 75 -2.70 -23.18 -8.40
N GLY A 76 -3.77 -23.97 -8.36
CA GLY A 76 -4.15 -24.73 -7.17
C GLY A 76 -4.84 -23.93 -6.06
N GLY A 77 -5.58 -22.87 -6.41
CA GLY A 77 -6.38 -22.06 -5.47
C GLY A 77 -5.61 -20.99 -4.70
N LYS A 78 -4.29 -20.93 -4.93
CA LYS A 78 -3.36 -20.01 -4.29
C LYS A 78 -3.38 -18.64 -4.96
N PHE A 79 -2.83 -17.63 -4.32
CA PHE A 79 -2.58 -16.34 -4.95
C PHE A 79 -1.23 -15.74 -4.54
N SER A 80 -0.74 -14.81 -5.33
CA SER A 80 0.46 -14.02 -5.05
C SER A 80 0.09 -12.56 -4.81
N VAL A 81 0.83 -11.91 -3.93
CA VAL A 81 0.78 -10.47 -3.67
C VAL A 81 2.16 -9.92 -3.98
N SER A 82 2.23 -8.96 -4.89
CA SER A 82 3.48 -8.29 -5.26
C SER A 82 3.37 -6.78 -5.17
N PHE A 83 4.51 -6.13 -4.95
CA PHE A 83 4.70 -4.70 -5.09
C PHE A 83 5.83 -4.42 -6.07
N ASN A 84 5.64 -3.43 -6.94
CA ASN A 84 6.71 -2.85 -7.75
C ASN A 84 6.56 -1.33 -7.73
N GLY A 85 7.63 -0.62 -7.37
CA GLY A 85 7.55 0.81 -7.20
C GLY A 85 8.90 1.49 -6.95
N LYS A 86 8.80 2.73 -6.48
CA LYS A 86 9.92 3.56 -6.07
C LYS A 86 9.66 4.16 -4.69
N ILE A 87 10.73 4.29 -3.93
CA ILE A 87 10.80 4.93 -2.62
C ILE A 87 11.87 6.03 -2.66
N ASP A 88 11.86 6.95 -1.70
CA ASP A 88 13.03 7.81 -1.49
C ASP A 88 14.20 7.00 -0.93
N ASP A 89 15.33 7.68 -0.95
CA ASP A 89 16.62 7.22 -0.48
C ASP A 89 16.78 7.33 1.05
N PHE A 90 15.81 7.97 1.71
CA PHE A 90 15.65 8.07 3.15
C PHE A 90 14.15 8.12 3.49
N PRO A 91 13.66 7.64 4.64
CA PRO A 91 14.33 6.84 5.65
C PRO A 91 14.33 5.34 5.28
N ALA A 92 14.09 4.45 6.24
CA ALA A 92 13.85 3.03 5.99
C ALA A 92 12.41 2.77 5.56
N TYR A 93 12.21 1.77 4.70
CA TYR A 93 10.91 1.36 4.18
C TYR A 93 10.70 -0.13 4.38
N GLU A 94 9.45 -0.52 4.62
CA GLU A 94 9.04 -1.90 4.79
C GLU A 94 7.65 -2.13 4.21
N CYS A 95 7.42 -3.36 3.74
CA CYS A 95 6.13 -3.74 3.17
C CYS A 95 5.80 -5.18 3.51
N TYR A 96 4.57 -5.39 3.96
CA TYR A 96 4.05 -6.68 4.38
C TYR A 96 2.68 -6.93 3.77
N ALA A 97 2.36 -8.21 3.55
CA ALA A 97 1.02 -8.66 3.23
C ALA A 97 0.54 -9.65 4.28
N THR A 98 -0.74 -9.60 4.62
CA THR A 98 -1.34 -10.50 5.60
C THR A 98 -2.58 -11.16 5.01
N PHE A 99 -2.69 -12.48 5.14
CA PHE A 99 -3.87 -13.25 4.76
C PHE A 99 -4.14 -14.35 5.79
N ASN A 100 -5.40 -14.47 6.23
CA ASN A 100 -5.82 -15.43 7.26
C ASN A 100 -4.91 -15.46 8.50
N GLY A 101 -4.50 -14.28 8.97
CA GLY A 101 -3.63 -14.12 10.14
C GLY A 101 -2.15 -14.43 9.91
N VAL A 102 -1.75 -14.88 8.72
CA VAL A 102 -0.34 -15.09 8.35
C VAL A 102 0.19 -13.84 7.66
N THR A 103 1.25 -13.26 8.21
CA THR A 103 1.93 -12.09 7.64
C THR A 103 3.24 -12.51 6.95
N LYS A 104 3.49 -11.97 5.75
CA LYS A 104 4.72 -12.18 5.00
C LYS A 104 5.32 -10.84 4.56
N THR A 105 6.63 -10.73 4.66
CA THR A 105 7.39 -9.55 4.21
C THR A 105 7.55 -9.57 2.70
N LEU A 106 7.18 -8.50 2.02
CA LEU A 106 7.49 -8.29 0.61
C LEU A 106 8.91 -7.73 0.46
N PHE A 107 9.24 -6.72 1.26
CA PHE A 107 10.59 -6.16 1.34
C PHE A 107 10.83 -5.43 2.67
N THR A 108 12.10 -5.29 3.02
CA THR A 108 12.62 -4.34 4.00
C THR A 108 13.83 -3.65 3.38
N ASN A 109 13.92 -2.32 3.50
CA ASN A 109 14.97 -1.52 2.89
C ASN A 109 15.43 -0.44 3.88
N SER A 110 16.66 -0.58 4.36
CA SER A 110 17.35 0.52 5.05
C SER A 110 17.71 1.63 4.07
N PRO A 111 17.86 2.88 4.53
CA PRO A 111 18.49 3.91 3.71
C PRO A 111 19.92 3.47 3.35
N PRO A 112 20.41 3.74 2.13
CA PRO A 112 21.81 3.56 1.79
C PRO A 112 22.72 4.29 2.79
N ALA A 113 23.90 3.73 3.05
CA ALA A 113 24.83 4.29 4.02
C ALA A 113 25.23 5.73 3.62
N GLY A 114 25.08 6.67 4.55
CA GLY A 114 25.38 8.08 4.34
C GLY A 114 24.19 8.94 3.92
N ASN A 115 23.05 8.35 3.57
CA ASN A 115 21.85 9.11 3.22
C ASN A 115 21.16 9.69 4.46
N THR A 116 20.59 10.87 4.30
CA THR A 116 20.04 11.74 5.34
C THR A 116 18.70 12.33 4.90
N VAL A 117 18.13 13.20 5.75
CA VAL A 117 16.92 13.97 5.42
C VAL A 117 17.04 14.82 4.14
N VAL A 118 18.26 15.16 3.69
CA VAL A 118 18.47 15.92 2.44
C VAL A 118 18.12 15.06 1.22
N ASP A 119 18.20 13.75 1.33
CA ASP A 119 17.90 12.80 0.25
C ASP A 119 16.38 12.60 0.03
N LEU A 120 15.54 13.28 0.82
CA LEU A 120 14.09 13.43 0.57
C LEU A 120 13.80 14.46 -0.53
N LEU A 121 14.77 15.26 -0.95
CA LEU A 121 14.53 16.30 -1.95
C LEU A 121 14.23 15.70 -3.33
N GLY A 122 13.03 16.02 -3.83
CA GLY A 122 12.56 15.65 -5.15
C GLY A 122 11.42 14.64 -5.08
N PHE A 123 11.48 13.64 -5.95
CA PHE A 123 10.52 12.53 -6.01
C PHE A 123 11.22 11.21 -5.72
N ALA A 124 10.47 10.20 -5.28
CA ALA A 124 10.94 8.82 -5.13
C ALA A 124 11.74 8.29 -6.35
N LYS A 125 12.98 7.84 -6.11
CA LYS A 125 13.94 7.44 -7.16
C LYS A 125 14.37 5.99 -7.06
N ARG A 126 14.47 5.45 -5.84
CA ARG A 126 15.05 4.13 -5.59
C ARG A 126 14.01 3.05 -5.84
N SER A 127 14.27 2.20 -6.81
CA SER A 127 13.38 1.08 -7.15
C SER A 127 13.31 0.06 -6.02
N VAL A 128 12.11 -0.42 -5.73
CA VAL A 128 11.88 -1.52 -4.80
C VAL A 128 10.78 -2.45 -5.33
N SER A 129 10.94 -3.74 -5.07
CA SER A 129 9.94 -4.74 -5.42
C SER A 129 9.98 -5.90 -4.44
N GLY A 130 8.85 -6.59 -4.29
CA GLY A 130 8.73 -7.80 -3.48
C GLY A 130 7.53 -8.61 -3.90
N SER A 131 7.55 -9.92 -3.65
CA SER A 131 6.44 -10.81 -3.95
C SER A 131 6.37 -11.95 -2.94
N VAL A 132 5.16 -12.31 -2.54
CA VAL A 132 4.86 -13.40 -1.62
C VAL A 132 3.65 -14.18 -2.11
N SER A 133 3.56 -15.46 -1.76
CA SER A 133 2.40 -16.30 -2.09
C SER A 133 1.65 -16.74 -0.84
N PHE A 134 0.33 -16.84 -0.95
CA PHE A 134 -0.57 -17.37 0.07
C PHE A 134 -1.30 -18.61 -0.45
N PRO A 135 -1.70 -19.52 0.45
CA PRO A 135 -2.52 -20.66 0.08
C PRO A 135 -3.87 -20.24 -0.50
#